data_AF-A0A2N1QMW7-F1
#
_entry.id   AF-A0A2N1QMW7-F1
#
_cell.length_a   1.000
_cell.length_b   1.000
_cell.length_c   1.000
_cell.angle_alpha   90.00
_cell.angle_beta   90.00
_cell.angle_gamma   90.00
#
_symmetry.space_group_name_H-M   'P 1'
#
loop_
_entity.id
_entity.type
_entity.pdbx_description
1 polymer ?
#
loop_
_entity_poly.entity_id
_entity_poly.type
_entity_poly.pdbx_seq_one_letter_code
_entity_poly.pdbx_strand_id
1 'polypeptide(L)'
;LKTASDVEALYYCTLNRLEEIMEFARRMGYTRLGIAFCVGFKEEAALLGKILSEEFEVYSACCKVSSMKKADVDATLRPWVAEVSCNPVEQARRLNEAGSQFNIVLGLCVGHDSLFYRHSKAPVTTFVVKDRVLGHNPVAVLYSQYLRKNLKKRPEERLK
;
A
#
# COMPACT_ATOMS: atom_id res chain seq x y z
N LEU A 1 -10.29 18.95 0.79
CA LEU A 1 -9.26 19.93 0.39
C LEU A 1 -8.79 20.76 1.58
N LYS A 2 -9.64 21.56 2.23
CA LYS A 2 -9.25 22.37 3.42
C LYS A 2 -8.41 21.60 4.44
N THR A 3 -8.90 20.47 4.97
CA THR A 3 -8.19 19.70 6.00
C THR A 3 -6.81 19.21 5.55
N ALA A 4 -6.66 18.82 4.28
CA ALA A 4 -5.37 18.38 3.76
C ALA A 4 -4.36 19.54 3.74
N SER A 5 -4.80 20.71 3.26
CA SER A 5 -3.99 21.93 3.25
C SER A 5 -3.66 22.42 4.66
N ASP A 6 -4.59 22.29 5.61
CA ASP A 6 -4.35 22.66 7.01
C ASP A 6 -3.28 21.77 7.65
N VAL A 7 -3.33 20.44 7.40
CA VAL A 7 -2.31 19.52 7.94
C VAL A 7 -0.93 19.86 7.39
N GLU A 8 -0.81 20.11 6.08
CA GLU A 8 0.45 20.56 5.46
C GLU A 8 0.95 21.86 6.09
N ALA A 9 0.11 22.90 6.14
CA ALA A 9 0.53 24.24 6.56
C ALA A 9 0.88 24.32 8.05
N LEU A 10 0.11 23.65 8.91
CA LEU A 10 0.30 23.72 10.36
C LEU A 10 1.46 22.87 10.84
N TYR A 11 1.81 21.81 10.11
CA TYR A 11 2.78 20.80 10.53
C TYR A 11 3.93 20.62 9.54
N TYR A 12 4.17 21.64 8.71
CA TYR A 12 5.20 21.61 7.69
C TYR A 12 6.58 21.28 8.28
N CYS A 13 7.18 20.18 7.81
CA CYS A 13 8.48 19.67 8.27
C CYS A 13 8.57 19.33 9.77
N THR A 14 7.45 19.17 10.48
CA THR A 14 7.44 18.80 11.90
C THR A 14 6.83 17.44 12.17
N LEU A 15 5.88 16.99 11.35
CA LEU A 15 5.32 15.64 11.45
C LEU A 15 5.93 14.70 10.39
N ASN A 16 6.15 13.45 10.79
CA ASN A 16 6.44 12.37 9.86
C ASN A 16 5.15 11.85 9.20
N ARG A 17 5.28 11.05 8.15
CA ARG A 17 4.13 10.57 7.37
C ARG A 17 3.08 9.79 8.19
N LEU A 18 3.48 9.02 9.20
CA LEU A 18 2.50 8.30 10.03
C LEU A 18 1.71 9.29 10.89
N GLU A 19 2.40 10.27 11.46
CA GLU A 19 1.77 11.33 12.26
C GLU A 19 0.84 12.19 11.38
N GLU A 20 1.23 12.53 10.15
CA GLU A 20 0.36 13.22 9.19
C GLU A 20 -0.92 12.42 8.89
N ILE A 21 -0.80 11.10 8.72
CA ILE A 21 -1.94 10.21 8.48
C ILE A 21 -2.90 10.22 9.67
N MET A 22 -2.37 10.09 10.89
CA MET A 22 -3.18 10.09 12.11
C MET A 22 -3.84 11.46 12.32
N GLU A 23 -3.11 12.55 12.13
CA GLU A 23 -3.64 13.91 12.28
C GLU A 23 -4.71 14.24 11.24
N PHE A 24 -4.48 13.84 9.98
CA PHE A 24 -5.49 13.96 8.94
C PHE A 24 -6.75 13.17 9.29
N ALA A 25 -6.61 11.93 9.77
CA ALA A 25 -7.74 11.11 10.18
C ALA A 25 -8.54 11.74 11.33
N ARG A 26 -7.86 12.26 12.37
CA ARG A 26 -8.50 12.96 13.50
C ARG A 26 -9.32 14.16 13.01
N ARG A 27 -8.72 15.03 12.18
CA ARG A 27 -9.40 16.24 11.68
C ARG A 27 -10.54 15.95 10.72
N MET A 28 -10.48 14.83 10.02
CA MET A 28 -11.57 14.35 9.18
C MET A 28 -12.70 13.68 9.98
N GLY A 29 -12.52 13.47 11.29
CA GLY A 29 -13.47 12.75 12.14
C GLY A 29 -13.57 11.27 11.79
N TYR A 30 -12.51 10.69 11.23
CA TYR A 30 -12.48 9.27 10.91
C TYR A 30 -12.26 8.45 12.19
N THR A 31 -13.06 7.41 12.36
CA THR A 31 -12.96 6.46 13.47
C THR A 31 -12.54 5.08 12.99
N ARG A 32 -12.77 4.75 11.71
CA ARG A 32 -12.40 3.45 11.10
C ARG A 32 -11.34 3.60 10.03
N LEU A 33 -10.19 2.97 10.23
CA LEU A 33 -9.08 2.95 9.28
C LEU A 33 -8.88 1.56 8.69
N GLY A 34 -8.55 1.50 7.40
CA GLY A 34 -8.23 0.24 6.72
C GLY A 34 -6.75 0.15 6.36
N ILE A 35 -6.16 -1.04 6.50
CA ILE A 35 -4.78 -1.34 6.07
C ILE A 35 -4.82 -2.41 4.99
N ALA A 36 -4.50 -2.03 3.76
CA ALA A 36 -4.33 -2.98 2.65
C ALA A 36 -2.84 -3.26 2.45
N PHE A 37 -2.40 -4.49 2.72
CA PHE A 37 -0.97 -4.81 2.77
C PHE A 37 -0.61 -6.04 1.95
N CYS A 38 0.64 -6.10 1.48
CA CYS A 38 1.17 -7.32 0.89
C CYS A 38 1.66 -8.28 1.98
N VAL A 39 1.56 -9.59 1.75
CA VAL A 39 2.09 -10.62 2.66
C VAL A 39 3.57 -10.41 3.04
N GLY A 40 4.35 -9.79 2.16
CA GLY A 40 5.75 -9.45 2.44
C GLY A 40 5.96 -8.28 3.41
N PHE A 41 4.88 -7.63 3.86
CA PHE A 41 4.85 -6.55 4.86
C PHE A 41 3.97 -6.94 6.06
N LYS A 42 3.86 -8.24 6.37
CA LYS A 42 2.95 -8.72 7.43
C LYS A 42 3.34 -8.15 8.80
N GLU A 43 4.62 -8.12 9.11
CA GLU A 43 5.11 -7.64 10.41
C GLU A 43 4.95 -6.12 10.52
N GLU A 44 5.25 -5.37 9.45
CA GLU A 44 5.03 -3.93 9.37
C GLU A 44 3.53 -3.59 9.46
N ALA A 45 2.66 -4.38 8.85
CA ALA A 45 1.22 -4.21 8.95
C ALA A 45 0.72 -4.47 10.38
N ALA A 46 1.26 -5.48 11.06
CA ALA A 46 0.92 -5.77 12.45
C ALA A 46 1.36 -4.64 13.39
N LEU A 47 2.58 -4.12 13.21
CA LEU A 47 3.09 -2.99 13.98
C LEU A 47 2.28 -1.71 13.73
N LEU A 48 2.02 -1.39 12.46
CA LEU A 48 1.20 -0.23 12.09
C LEU A 48 -0.21 -0.36 12.66
N GLY A 49 -0.82 -1.54 12.53
CA GLY A 49 -2.14 -1.82 13.09
C GLY A 49 -2.17 -1.68 14.60
N LYS A 50 -1.12 -2.12 15.32
CA LYS A 50 -1.00 -1.94 16.77
C LYS A 50 -1.00 -0.46 17.15
N ILE A 51 -0.18 0.36 16.49
CA ILE A 51 -0.08 1.81 16.75
C ILE A 51 -1.42 2.50 16.47
N LEU A 52 -2.03 2.25 15.32
CA LEU A 52 -3.29 2.89 14.94
C LEU A 52 -4.47 2.46 15.83
N SER A 53 -4.45 1.22 16.34
CA SER A 53 -5.51 0.69 17.21
C SER A 53 -5.58 1.36 18.59
N GLU A 54 -4.59 2.17 18.95
CA GLU A 54 -4.63 2.96 20.19
C GLU A 54 -5.68 4.08 20.12
N GLU A 55 -6.04 4.53 18.91
CA GLU A 55 -6.97 5.66 18.70
C GLU A 55 -8.11 5.38 17.72
N PHE A 56 -7.95 4.41 16.81
CA PHE A 56 -8.90 4.11 15.74
C PHE A 56 -9.33 2.65 15.76
N GLU A 57 -10.51 2.37 15.22
CA GLU A 57 -10.91 1.01 14.90
C GLU A 57 -10.23 0.59 13.58
N VAL A 58 -9.34 -0.39 13.64
CA VAL A 58 -8.47 -0.76 12.51
C VAL A 58 -8.89 -2.08 11.89
N TYR A 59 -9.13 -2.05 10.57
CA TYR A 59 -9.37 -3.22 9.75
C TYR A 59 -8.16 -3.47 8.84
N SER A 60 -7.83 -4.72 8.56
CA SER A 60 -6.74 -5.04 7.65
C SER A 60 -7.12 -6.10 6.63
N ALA A 61 -6.54 -6.01 5.43
CA ALA A 61 -6.73 -6.94 4.34
C ALA A 61 -5.37 -7.30 3.72
N CYS A 62 -4.94 -8.55 3.90
CA CYS A 62 -3.75 -9.09 3.25
C CYS A 62 -4.00 -9.35 1.76
N CYS A 63 -2.99 -9.14 0.91
CA CYS A 63 -3.09 -9.34 -0.54
C CYS A 63 -3.48 -10.76 -0.98
N LYS A 64 -3.41 -11.72 -0.06
CA LYS A 64 -3.81 -13.13 -0.28
C LYS A 64 -5.26 -13.44 0.10
N VAL A 65 -6.03 -12.44 0.56
CA VAL A 65 -7.47 -12.61 0.82
C VAL A 65 -8.19 -13.00 -0.48
N SER A 66 -9.00 -14.06 -0.43
CA SER A 66 -9.70 -14.67 -1.58
C SER A 66 -8.79 -14.78 -2.82
N SER A 67 -7.57 -15.26 -2.61
CA SER A 67 -6.58 -15.34 -3.66
C SER A 67 -6.93 -16.42 -4.68
N MET A 68 -6.78 -16.06 -5.95
CA MET A 68 -7.07 -16.93 -7.09
C MET A 68 -5.79 -17.63 -7.56
N LYS A 69 -5.92 -18.78 -8.23
CA LYS A 69 -4.75 -19.36 -8.88
C LYS A 69 -4.37 -18.48 -10.06
N LYS A 70 -3.07 -18.32 -10.31
CA LYS A 70 -2.60 -17.59 -11.49
C LYS A 70 -3.12 -18.21 -12.79
N ALA A 71 -3.30 -19.53 -12.81
CA ALA A 71 -3.91 -20.26 -13.93
C ALA A 71 -5.33 -19.76 -14.26
N ASP A 72 -6.11 -19.33 -13.26
CA ASP A 72 -7.49 -18.86 -13.46
C ASP A 72 -7.58 -17.52 -14.19
N VAL A 73 -6.45 -16.80 -14.28
CA VAL A 73 -6.34 -15.48 -14.92
C VAL A 73 -5.26 -15.47 -16.01
N ASP A 74 -4.86 -16.64 -16.49
CA ASP A 74 -3.81 -16.83 -17.51
C ASP A 74 -2.49 -16.09 -17.20
N ALA A 75 -2.15 -16.03 -15.91
CA ALA A 75 -0.94 -15.36 -15.44
C ALA A 75 0.26 -16.30 -15.41
N THR A 76 1.42 -15.76 -15.76
CA THR A 76 2.69 -16.49 -15.82
C THR A 76 3.06 -17.15 -14.48
N LEU A 77 3.33 -18.45 -14.54
CA LEU A 77 3.88 -19.25 -13.44
C LEU A 77 5.41 -19.24 -13.45
N ARG A 78 6.02 -19.16 -12.26
CA ARG A 78 7.46 -19.22 -12.05
C ARG A 78 7.76 -19.89 -10.71
N PRO A 79 8.79 -20.74 -10.58
CA PRO A 79 9.04 -21.53 -9.36
C PRO A 79 9.43 -20.68 -8.14
N TRP A 80 9.99 -19.48 -8.35
CA TRP A 80 10.39 -18.57 -7.27
C TRP A 80 9.26 -17.63 -6.80
N VAL A 81 8.04 -17.75 -7.33
CA VAL A 81 6.87 -16.97 -6.89
C VAL A 81 5.69 -17.91 -6.72
N ALA A 82 4.94 -17.75 -5.63
CA ALA A 82 3.73 -18.55 -5.37
C ALA A 82 2.78 -18.62 -6.59
N GLU A 83 2.15 -19.78 -6.78
CA GLU A 83 1.17 -20.06 -7.84
C GLU A 83 -0.15 -19.30 -7.65
N VAL A 84 -0.33 -18.73 -6.46
CA VAL A 84 -1.49 -17.98 -6.04
C VAL A 84 -1.27 -16.49 -6.30
N SER A 85 -2.19 -15.87 -7.04
CA SER A 85 -2.17 -14.43 -7.34
C SER A 85 -2.61 -13.60 -6.13
N CYS A 86 -2.41 -12.28 -6.18
CA CYS A 86 -2.99 -11.37 -5.21
C CYS A 86 -4.34 -10.85 -5.72
N ASN A 87 -5.26 -10.48 -4.83
CA ASN A 87 -6.58 -9.98 -5.20
C ASN A 87 -6.84 -8.58 -4.58
N PRO A 88 -6.38 -7.49 -5.25
CA PRO A 88 -6.49 -6.14 -4.71
C PRO A 88 -7.93 -5.62 -4.74
N VAL A 89 -8.74 -6.13 -5.67
CA VAL A 89 -10.18 -5.83 -5.75
C VAL A 89 -10.89 -6.38 -4.52
N GLU A 90 -10.57 -7.60 -4.11
CA GLU A 90 -11.13 -8.18 -2.89
C GLU A 90 -10.64 -7.45 -1.63
N GLN A 91 -9.36 -7.06 -1.57
CA GLN A 91 -8.87 -6.24 -0.44
C GLN A 91 -9.71 -4.97 -0.28
N ALA A 92 -9.97 -4.26 -1.37
CA ALA A 92 -10.81 -3.07 -1.36
C ALA A 92 -12.25 -3.41 -0.96
N ARG A 93 -12.83 -4.50 -1.50
CA ARG A 93 -14.18 -4.97 -1.15
C ARG A 93 -14.33 -5.22 0.36
N ARG A 94 -13.39 -5.95 0.97
CA ARG A 94 -13.38 -6.26 2.41
C ARG A 94 -13.32 -5.01 3.28
N LEU A 95 -12.46 -4.05 2.93
CA LEU A 95 -12.35 -2.79 3.67
C LEU A 95 -13.58 -1.90 3.48
N ASN A 96 -14.18 -1.91 2.28
CA ASN A 96 -15.46 -1.25 2.03
C ASN A 96 -16.60 -1.87 2.88
N GLU A 97 -16.64 -3.20 3.02
CA GLU A 97 -17.61 -3.91 3.87
C GLU A 97 -17.43 -3.59 5.36
N ALA A 98 -16.18 -3.48 5.80
CA ALA A 98 -15.82 -3.03 7.15
C ALA A 98 -16.14 -1.55 7.41
N GLY A 99 -16.55 -0.79 6.38
CA GLY A 99 -16.88 0.61 6.51
C GLY A 99 -15.67 1.49 6.86
N SER A 100 -14.47 1.12 6.39
CA SER A 100 -13.29 1.96 6.56
C SER A 100 -13.50 3.32 5.89
N GLN A 101 -13.06 4.39 6.56
CA GLN A 101 -13.26 5.77 6.12
C GLN A 101 -11.99 6.36 5.49
N PHE A 102 -10.84 5.74 5.76
CA PHE A 102 -9.57 6.06 5.13
C PHE A 102 -8.70 4.80 5.07
N ASN A 103 -8.15 4.53 3.89
CA ASN A 103 -7.35 3.34 3.66
C ASN A 103 -5.86 3.67 3.51
N ILE A 104 -5.01 2.84 4.09
CA ILE A 104 -3.57 2.92 4.04
C ILE A 104 -3.06 1.72 3.26
N VAL A 105 -2.36 1.99 2.16
CA VAL A 105 -1.69 0.97 1.37
C VAL A 105 -0.27 0.76 1.88
N LEU A 106 0.04 -0.50 2.18
CA LEU A 106 1.32 -0.95 2.67
C LEU A 106 1.95 -1.95 1.69
N GLY A 107 2.59 -1.38 0.68
CA GLY A 107 3.46 -2.08 -0.25
C GLY A 107 2.77 -3.15 -1.08
N LEU A 108 1.69 -2.84 -1.81
CA LEU A 108 1.27 -3.73 -2.92
C LEU A 108 2.17 -3.50 -4.13
N CYS A 109 2.01 -4.33 -5.15
CA CYS A 109 2.77 -4.18 -6.40
C CYS A 109 2.13 -3.08 -7.25
N VAL A 110 2.89 -2.44 -8.16
CA VAL A 110 2.44 -1.28 -8.98
C VAL A 110 1.02 -1.43 -9.54
N GLY A 111 0.71 -2.50 -10.29
CA GLY A 111 -0.64 -2.70 -10.83
C GLY A 111 -1.70 -3.03 -9.78
N HIS A 112 -1.31 -3.65 -8.66
CA HIS A 112 -2.22 -4.01 -7.59
C HIS A 112 -2.62 -2.80 -6.73
N ASP A 113 -1.69 -1.87 -6.50
CA ASP A 113 -1.97 -0.58 -5.86
C ASP A 113 -3.03 0.19 -6.66
N SER A 114 -2.83 0.34 -7.97
CA SER A 114 -3.78 1.06 -8.84
C SER A 114 -5.17 0.42 -8.86
N LEU A 115 -5.24 -0.91 -8.88
CA LEU A 115 -6.52 -1.62 -8.80
C LEU A 115 -7.18 -1.44 -7.43
N PHE A 116 -6.42 -1.48 -6.33
CA PHE A 116 -6.97 -1.19 -5.02
C PHE A 116 -7.55 0.23 -4.96
N TYR A 117 -6.82 1.25 -5.44
CA TYR A 117 -7.29 2.64 -5.46
C TYR A 117 -8.58 2.78 -6.25
N ARG A 118 -8.68 2.13 -7.42
CA ARG A 118 -9.87 2.19 -8.27
C ARG A 118 -11.12 1.60 -7.60
N HIS A 119 -10.95 0.59 -6.76
CA HIS A 119 -12.07 -0.15 -6.14
C HIS A 119 -12.35 0.25 -4.68
N SER A 120 -11.47 1.04 -4.06
CA SER A 120 -11.70 1.63 -2.73
C SER A 120 -12.79 2.70 -2.80
N LYS A 121 -13.80 2.60 -1.94
CA LYS A 121 -14.80 3.68 -1.76
C LYS A 121 -14.24 4.82 -0.91
N ALA A 122 -13.41 4.48 0.07
CA ALA A 122 -12.73 5.44 0.91
C ALA A 122 -11.50 6.04 0.19
N PRO A 123 -11.10 7.28 0.50
CA PRO A 123 -9.82 7.81 0.07
C PRO A 123 -8.67 6.94 0.55
N VAL A 124 -7.59 6.89 -0.23
CA VAL A 124 -6.44 6.03 0.03
C VAL A 124 -5.16 6.85 0.07
N THR A 125 -4.26 6.51 0.99
CA THR A 125 -2.88 6.99 1.03
C THR A 125 -1.91 5.80 1.00
N THR A 126 -0.73 6.00 0.44
CA THR A 126 0.34 4.98 0.43
C THR A 126 1.34 5.29 1.52
N PHE A 127 1.53 4.35 2.45
CA PHE A 127 2.59 4.46 3.47
C PHE A 127 3.91 3.90 2.95
N VAL A 128 3.87 2.77 2.24
CA VAL A 128 5.06 2.14 1.64
C VAL A 128 4.80 1.76 0.20
N VAL A 129 5.67 2.20 -0.71
CA VAL A 129 5.68 1.74 -2.11
C VAL A 129 6.61 0.53 -2.21
N LYS A 130 6.12 -0.60 -2.73
CA LYS A 130 6.95 -1.80 -2.82
C LYS A 130 8.01 -1.66 -3.91
N ASP A 131 9.24 -1.44 -3.50
CA ASP A 131 10.44 -1.65 -4.30
C ASP A 131 11.39 -2.62 -3.58
N ARG A 132 11.49 -3.87 -4.03
CA ARG A 132 12.38 -4.86 -3.37
C ARG A 132 13.86 -4.64 -3.66
N VAL A 133 14.19 -3.89 -4.71
CA VAL A 133 15.58 -3.66 -5.13
C VAL A 133 16.17 -2.49 -4.37
N LEU A 134 15.42 -1.42 -4.20
CA LEU A 134 15.86 -0.18 -3.54
C LEU A 134 15.39 -0.05 -2.09
N GLY A 135 15.05 -1.17 -1.43
CA GLY A 135 14.61 -1.15 -0.03
C GLY A 135 13.39 -0.26 0.21
N HIS A 136 12.43 -0.30 -0.71
CA HIS A 136 11.18 0.47 -0.69
C HIS A 136 11.36 2.00 -0.82
N ASN A 137 12.52 2.43 -1.35
CA ASN A 137 12.82 3.83 -1.68
C ASN A 137 12.95 4.03 -3.20
N PRO A 138 11.84 3.97 -3.97
CA PRO A 138 11.90 4.08 -5.43
C PRO A 138 12.39 5.45 -5.91
N VAL A 139 12.21 6.52 -5.12
CA VAL A 139 12.65 7.87 -5.50
C VAL A 139 14.18 7.99 -5.58
N ALA A 140 14.93 7.08 -4.93
CA ALA A 140 16.39 7.03 -5.02
C ALA A 140 16.91 6.96 -6.47
N VAL A 141 16.14 6.37 -7.40
CA VAL A 141 16.49 6.33 -8.82
C VAL A 141 16.58 7.72 -9.45
N LEU A 142 15.80 8.69 -8.96
CA LEU A 142 15.80 10.08 -9.43
C LEU A 142 16.98 10.88 -8.86
N TYR A 143 17.53 10.46 -7.72
CA TYR A 143 18.66 11.14 -7.09
C TYR A 143 20.01 10.65 -7.62
N SER A 144 20.15 9.35 -7.92
CA SER A 144 21.43 8.77 -8.34
C SER A 144 21.59 8.64 -9.85
N GLN A 145 22.56 9.35 -10.43
CA GLN A 145 22.91 9.18 -11.85
C GLN A 145 23.34 7.75 -12.20
N TYR A 146 23.96 7.04 -11.23
CA TYR A 146 24.44 5.68 -11.44
C TYR A 146 23.27 4.71 -11.56
N LEU A 147 22.22 4.90 -10.75
CA LEU A 147 20.98 4.12 -10.91
C LEU A 147 20.31 4.43 -12.26
N ARG A 148 20.28 5.70 -12.69
CA ARG A 148 19.71 6.09 -13.99
C ARG A 148 20.45 5.50 -15.19
N LYS A 149 21.79 5.50 -15.17
CA LYS A 149 22.63 4.92 -16.23
C LYS A 149 22.42 3.40 -16.37
N ASN A 150 22.06 2.74 -15.27
CA ASN A 150 21.81 1.30 -15.21
C ASN A 150 20.33 0.91 -15.34
N LEU A 151 19.45 1.83 -15.77
CA LEU A 151 18.06 1.51 -16.02
C LEU A 151 17.92 0.45 -17.11
N LYS A 152 17.22 -0.64 -16.78
CA LYS A 152 16.88 -1.69 -17.73
C LYS A 152 15.80 -1.19 -18.69
N LYS A 153 16.21 -0.56 -19.81
CA LYS A 153 15.29 -0.05 -20.85
C LYS A 153 14.37 -1.15 -21.41
N ARG A 154 14.90 -2.37 -21.51
CA ARG A 154 14.15 -3.59 -21.81
C ARG A 154 14.65 -4.66 -20.84
N PRO A 155 13.95 -4.88 -19.71
CA PRO A 155 14.37 -5.90 -18.76
C PRO A 155 14.19 -7.28 -19.40
N GLU A 156 15.21 -8.13 -19.27
CA GLU A 156 15.06 -9.55 -19.61
C GLU A 156 14.15 -10.23 -18.58
N GLU A 157 13.28 -11.11 -19.06
CA GLU A 157 12.48 -11.95 -18.18
C GLU A 157 13.39 -12.92 -17.41
N ARG A 158 13.10 -13.09 -16.11
CA ARG A 158 13.71 -14.18 -15.35
C ARG A 158 13.06 -15.49 -15.79
N LEU A 159 13.86 -16.40 -16.38
CA LEU A 159 13.43 -17.70 -16.88
C LEU A 159 13.91 -18.88 -16.02
N LYS A 160 14.89 -18.65 -15.14
CA LYS A 160 15.46 -19.63 -14.21
C LYS A 160 15.59 -19.03 -12.80
#